data_AF-W9WF26-F1
#
_entry.id   AF-W9WF26-F1
#
_cell.length_a   1.000
_cell.length_b   1.000
_cell.length_c   1.000
_cell.angle_alpha   90.00
_cell.angle_beta   90.00
_cell.angle_gamma   90.00
#
_symmetry.space_group_name_H-M   'P 1'
#
loop_
_entity.id
_entity.type
_entity.pdbx_description
1 polymer ?
#
loop_
_entity_poly.entity_id
_entity_poly.type
_entity_poly.pdbx_seq_one_letter_code
_entity_poly.pdbx_strand_id
1 'polypeptide(L)'
;MVQGFVSQSLMASMSRLFTQPSRVAVIAFASFIGFLLLLFGYRNSPTNVRSPSLAPSDSGRGTISAARQKSLGAIQNTTLGFEKILAINLPERTDYRDGLALAAAVSNIQVEFINGVHGDTVLDKVLPPKHVENPEAALRGSWRAHVNALRSVVEHNWTTALIFEADVDWDVRVRDVLTNVALGSVALLSPSSPQGVEDQQLHLSRLSFPVTEAPLSPYGDGWDVLWLGHCGMQIQRGSNIVVIEDEDTVPEAQFVRTWDADERSPLEEYPAHSRIVFQPEGCVCSIGYAVTQGGARKLLNSLGLHRLNAPVDIMLREWCEGQDGDGPHVCVGTLPTVFASHRPAGSTAGDSDMGTPSEGFRDRGFTQNIRWSVRMNMDKIVRGDTDYEDQFSDTVEELVD
;
A
#
# COMPACT_ATOMS: atom_id res chain seq x y z
N MET A 1 58.17 63.26 -13.05
CA MET A 1 57.91 64.37 -14.00
C MET A 1 56.39 64.46 -14.10
N VAL A 2 55.72 65.26 -13.27
CA VAL A 2 55.56 66.73 -13.30
C VAL A 2 54.48 67.17 -14.30
N GLN A 3 53.46 67.87 -13.77
CA GLN A 3 52.40 68.65 -14.43
C GLN A 3 51.39 67.88 -15.32
N GLY A 4 50.10 68.23 -15.37
CA GLY A 4 49.34 69.24 -14.62
C GLY A 4 48.61 70.26 -15.52
N PHE A 5 47.43 70.70 -15.04
CA PHE A 5 46.47 71.68 -15.59
C PHE A 5 45.54 71.22 -16.75
N VAL A 6 44.27 71.65 -16.85
CA VAL A 6 43.25 72.01 -15.82
C VAL A 6 41.85 72.17 -16.46
N SER A 7 40.75 71.93 -15.72
CA SER A 7 39.52 72.76 -15.84
C SER A 7 38.60 72.62 -14.62
N GLN A 8 37.82 73.67 -14.34
CA GLN A 8 36.99 73.84 -13.13
C GLN A 8 35.52 73.45 -13.37
N SER A 9 34.85 72.86 -12.36
CA SER A 9 33.54 73.31 -11.85
C SER A 9 33.09 72.46 -10.64
N LEU A 10 32.11 72.96 -9.88
CA LEU A 10 31.31 72.23 -8.87
C LEU A 10 32.00 71.77 -7.56
N MET A 11 32.50 72.71 -6.76
CA MET A 11 32.49 72.59 -5.30
C MET A 11 31.34 73.41 -4.69
N ALA A 12 30.13 72.84 -4.65
CA ALA A 12 29.00 73.38 -3.90
C ALA A 12 27.92 72.31 -3.64
N SER A 13 28.17 71.35 -2.73
CA SER A 13 27.15 70.67 -1.89
C SER A 13 27.76 69.47 -1.13
N MET A 14 28.50 69.73 -0.04
CA MET A 14 28.87 68.68 0.94
C MET A 14 28.81 69.23 2.38
N SER A 15 27.62 69.67 2.80
CA SER A 15 27.39 70.10 4.18
C SER A 15 25.90 70.13 4.58
N ARG A 16 25.17 69.00 4.39
CA ARG A 16 23.83 68.75 4.95
C ARG A 16 23.39 67.30 4.68
N LEU A 17 23.75 66.35 5.56
CA LEU A 17 23.13 65.01 5.57
C LEU A 17 23.31 64.25 6.91
N PHE A 18 23.25 64.98 8.03
CA PHE A 18 23.05 64.41 9.37
C PHE A 18 22.03 65.26 10.15
N THR A 19 20.79 65.26 9.68
CA THR A 19 19.65 65.70 10.51
C THR A 19 19.41 64.64 11.58
N GLN A 20 19.39 65.04 12.86
CA GLN A 20 18.92 64.17 13.94
C GLN A 20 17.54 63.60 13.56
N PRO A 21 17.29 62.29 13.78
CA PRO A 21 15.98 61.72 13.51
C PRO A 21 14.94 62.45 14.37
N SER A 22 13.84 62.89 13.75
CA SER A 22 12.77 63.57 14.47
C SER A 22 12.23 62.64 15.56
N ARG A 23 11.73 63.21 16.67
CA ARG A 23 11.14 62.40 17.75
C ARG A 23 10.04 61.45 17.22
N VAL A 24 9.31 61.87 16.19
CA VAL A 24 8.30 61.07 15.49
C VAL A 24 8.93 59.88 14.76
N ALA A 25 10.05 60.05 14.06
CA ALA A 25 10.75 58.94 13.38
C ALA A 25 11.31 57.91 14.38
N VAL A 26 11.86 58.37 15.52
CA VAL A 26 12.34 57.49 16.60
C VAL A 26 11.19 56.70 17.23
N ILE A 27 10.06 57.37 17.50
CA ILE A 27 8.85 56.72 18.03
C ILE A 27 8.29 55.71 17.03
N ALA A 28 8.17 56.06 15.75
CA ALA A 28 7.67 55.15 14.71
C ALA A 28 8.55 53.90 14.57
N PHE A 29 9.88 54.05 14.61
CA PHE A 29 10.81 52.93 14.56
C PHE A 29 10.73 52.04 15.82
N ALA A 30 10.61 52.64 17.01
CA ALA A 30 10.41 51.90 18.25
C ALA A 30 9.06 51.15 18.28
N SER A 31 7.99 51.77 17.79
CA SER A 31 6.68 51.12 17.62
C SER A 31 6.71 49.98 16.60
N PHE A 32 7.45 50.12 15.50
CA PHE A 32 7.62 49.07 14.51
C PHE A 32 8.40 47.87 15.06
N ILE A 33 9.50 48.10 15.79
CA ILE A 33 10.22 47.04 16.49
C ILE A 33 9.36 46.41 17.59
N GLY A 34 8.61 47.19 18.36
CA GLY A 34 7.65 46.67 19.35
C GLY A 34 6.57 45.79 18.73
N PHE A 35 6.06 46.16 17.55
CA PHE A 35 5.10 45.36 16.79
C PHE A 35 5.72 44.07 16.25
N LEU A 36 6.94 44.10 15.73
CA LEU A 36 7.67 42.90 15.30
C LEU A 36 7.97 41.95 16.46
N LEU A 37 8.35 42.48 17.63
CA LEU A 37 8.55 41.68 18.85
C LEU A 37 7.24 41.10 19.39
N LEU A 38 6.12 41.83 19.27
CA LEU A 38 4.78 41.29 19.57
C LEU A 38 4.41 40.15 18.62
N LEU A 39 4.66 40.27 17.31
CA LEU A 39 4.43 39.20 16.34
C LEU A 39 5.31 37.97 16.62
N PHE A 40 6.58 38.16 16.97
CA PHE A 40 7.48 37.07 17.35
C PHE A 40 7.07 36.40 18.67
N GLY A 41 6.64 37.19 19.66
CA GLY A 41 6.11 36.70 20.94
C GLY A 41 4.76 35.98 20.78
N TYR A 42 3.92 36.39 19.84
CA TYR A 42 2.67 35.72 19.51
C TYR A 42 2.91 34.38 18.79
N ARG A 43 3.91 34.32 17.89
CA ARG A 43 4.30 33.10 17.17
C ARG A 43 5.07 32.08 18.03
N ASN A 44 5.78 32.54 19.06
CA ASN A 44 6.54 31.69 20.00
C ASN A 44 5.86 31.52 21.36
N SER A 45 4.65 32.02 21.56
CA SER A 45 3.83 31.63 22.71
C SER A 45 3.40 30.19 22.50
N PRO A 46 3.71 29.24 23.42
CA PRO A 46 3.11 27.93 23.37
C PRO A 46 1.65 28.09 23.77
N THR A 47 0.80 28.39 22.78
CA THR A 47 -0.62 28.15 22.91
C THR A 47 -0.78 26.65 23.12
N ASN A 48 -0.88 26.26 24.40
CA ASN A 48 -1.61 25.08 24.79
C ASN A 48 -3.09 25.32 24.41
N VAL A 49 -3.36 25.33 23.11
CA VAL A 49 -4.59 24.79 22.57
C VAL A 49 -4.52 23.31 22.94
N ARG A 50 -4.88 23.05 24.19
CA ARG A 50 -5.44 21.79 24.59
C ARG A 50 -6.70 21.71 23.76
N SER A 51 -6.57 21.16 22.55
CA SER A 51 -7.70 20.67 21.77
C SER A 51 -8.60 19.99 22.79
N PRO A 52 -9.90 20.34 22.89
CA PRO A 52 -10.76 19.53 23.70
C PRO A 52 -10.54 18.13 23.20
N SER A 53 -10.09 17.24 24.10
CA SER A 53 -10.18 15.83 23.82
C SER A 53 -11.67 15.62 23.64
N LEU A 54 -12.09 15.58 22.38
CA LEU A 54 -13.19 14.74 21.96
C LEU A 54 -12.81 13.38 22.55
N ALA A 55 -13.32 13.13 23.76
CA ALA A 55 -13.59 11.77 24.17
C ALA A 55 -14.27 11.15 22.95
N PRO A 56 -13.79 9.99 22.46
CA PRO A 56 -14.38 9.39 21.29
C PRO A 56 -15.89 9.42 21.50
N SER A 57 -16.61 10.08 20.58
CA SER A 57 -18.05 9.86 20.52
C SER A 57 -18.20 8.36 20.47
N ASP A 58 -19.04 7.81 21.36
CA ASP A 58 -19.24 6.37 21.50
C ASP A 58 -20.08 5.86 20.30
N SER A 59 -19.51 6.03 19.11
CA SER A 59 -20.10 5.83 17.80
C SER A 59 -19.87 4.40 17.38
N GLY A 60 -20.52 3.49 18.09
CA GLY A 60 -20.88 2.14 17.64
C GLY A 60 -19.77 1.11 17.46
N ARG A 61 -18.48 1.51 17.37
CA ARG A 61 -17.36 0.60 17.07
C ARG A 61 -17.27 -0.48 18.15
N GLY A 62 -17.67 -1.71 17.81
CA GLY A 62 -17.86 -2.77 18.78
C GLY A 62 -16.62 -3.11 19.61
N THR A 63 -16.83 -3.60 20.83
CA THR A 63 -15.79 -3.71 21.86
C THR A 63 -14.64 -4.62 21.43
N ILE A 64 -13.44 -4.05 21.24
CA ILE A 64 -12.20 -4.81 21.01
C ILE A 64 -11.53 -5.08 22.36
N SER A 65 -11.20 -6.33 22.66
CA SER A 65 -10.53 -6.73 23.91
C SER A 65 -9.07 -6.30 23.97
N ALA A 66 -8.55 -6.05 25.19
CA ALA A 66 -7.16 -5.66 25.40
C ALA A 66 -6.14 -6.68 24.83
N ALA A 67 -6.48 -7.97 24.86
CA ALA A 67 -5.70 -9.01 24.22
C ALA A 67 -5.67 -8.81 22.69
N ARG A 68 -6.82 -8.49 22.08
CA ARG A 68 -6.92 -8.22 20.65
C ARG A 68 -6.21 -6.94 20.23
N GLN A 69 -6.29 -5.83 20.99
CA GLN A 69 -5.47 -4.65 20.70
C GLN A 69 -3.97 -4.96 20.77
N LYS A 70 -3.52 -5.78 21.73
CA LYS A 70 -2.11 -6.22 21.80
C LYS A 70 -1.69 -7.02 20.56
N SER A 71 -2.55 -7.91 20.08
CA SER A 71 -2.34 -8.68 18.83
C SER A 71 -2.24 -7.77 17.61
N LEU A 72 -3.19 -6.83 17.43
CA LEU A 72 -3.16 -5.81 16.36
C LEU A 72 -1.90 -4.93 16.41
N GLY A 73 -1.36 -4.67 17.59
CA GLY A 73 -0.09 -3.95 17.77
C GLY A 73 1.10 -4.55 17.02
N ALA A 74 1.05 -5.83 16.64
CA ALA A 74 2.06 -6.46 15.78
C ALA A 74 2.17 -5.81 14.39
N ILE A 75 1.08 -5.28 13.83
CA ILE A 75 1.04 -4.60 12.52
C ILE A 75 1.93 -3.34 12.50
N GLN A 76 2.18 -2.76 13.68
CA GLN A 76 3.02 -1.57 13.84
C GLN A 76 4.53 -1.87 13.79
N ASN A 77 4.94 -3.14 13.69
CA ASN A 77 6.35 -3.51 13.55
C ASN A 77 6.87 -3.25 12.11
N THR A 78 8.12 -3.63 11.85
CA THR A 78 8.76 -3.49 10.52
C THR A 78 8.32 -4.55 9.51
N THR A 79 7.63 -5.62 9.93
CA THR A 79 7.17 -6.73 9.10
C THR A 79 5.65 -6.79 8.96
N LEU A 80 4.94 -5.71 9.32
CA LEU A 80 3.48 -5.58 9.28
C LEU A 80 2.74 -6.72 10.02
N GLY A 81 3.35 -7.29 11.06
CA GLY A 81 2.81 -8.39 11.83
C GLY A 81 3.02 -9.79 11.24
N PHE A 82 3.69 -9.91 10.09
CA PHE A 82 4.20 -11.19 9.56
C PHE A 82 5.58 -11.51 10.16
N GLU A 83 6.09 -12.74 10.00
CA GLU A 83 7.48 -13.05 10.41
C GLU A 83 8.50 -12.52 9.40
N LYS A 84 8.16 -12.56 8.10
CA LYS A 84 8.98 -12.02 6.99
C LYS A 84 8.14 -11.28 5.96
N ILE A 85 8.80 -10.36 5.26
CA ILE A 85 8.32 -9.80 3.99
C ILE A 85 9.41 -10.08 2.95
N LEU A 86 9.04 -10.77 1.87
CA LEU A 86 9.91 -11.10 0.75
C LEU A 86 9.49 -10.26 -0.46
N ALA A 87 10.45 -9.85 -1.31
CA ALA A 87 10.14 -9.25 -2.61
C ALA A 87 10.89 -9.95 -3.75
N ILE A 88 10.14 -10.44 -4.73
CA ILE A 88 10.64 -11.07 -5.95
C ILE A 88 11.11 -9.97 -6.90
N ASN A 89 12.42 -9.90 -7.16
CA ASN A 89 13.03 -8.91 -8.05
C ASN A 89 14.06 -9.58 -8.96
N LEU A 90 13.95 -9.41 -10.28
CA LEU A 90 15.01 -9.79 -11.21
C LEU A 90 16.30 -9.02 -10.86
N PRO A 91 17.49 -9.65 -10.71
CA PRO A 91 18.68 -9.00 -10.17
C PRO A 91 19.10 -7.70 -10.86
N GLU A 92 18.89 -7.62 -12.17
CA GLU A 92 19.20 -6.48 -13.04
C GLU A 92 18.11 -5.40 -13.10
N ARG A 93 16.91 -5.65 -12.59
CA ARG A 93 15.86 -4.63 -12.35
C ARG A 93 16.21 -3.80 -11.11
N THR A 94 17.27 -3.02 -11.23
CA THR A 94 17.75 -2.12 -10.18
C THR A 94 16.78 -0.95 -9.94
N ASP A 95 16.04 -0.54 -10.96
CA ASP A 95 15.00 0.47 -10.89
C ASP A 95 13.85 0.07 -9.92
N TYR A 96 13.34 -1.16 -10.05
CA TYR A 96 12.34 -1.69 -9.12
C TYR A 96 12.93 -1.95 -7.73
N ARG A 97 14.17 -2.46 -7.65
CA ARG A 97 14.87 -2.69 -6.40
C ARG A 97 15.06 -1.41 -5.58
N ASP A 98 15.58 -0.35 -6.21
CA ASP A 98 15.88 0.92 -5.57
C ASP A 98 14.59 1.64 -5.16
N GLY A 99 13.57 1.63 -6.04
CA GLY A 99 12.24 2.16 -5.72
C GLY A 99 11.57 1.47 -4.54
N LEU A 100 11.59 0.12 -4.49
CA LEU A 100 11.01 -0.63 -3.38
C LEU A 100 11.83 -0.47 -2.09
N ALA A 101 13.17 -0.48 -2.18
CA ALA A 101 14.04 -0.27 -1.02
C ALA A 101 13.78 1.09 -0.37
N LEU A 102 13.60 2.14 -1.17
CA LEU A 102 13.28 3.48 -0.67
C LEU A 102 11.85 3.57 -0.10
N ALA A 103 10.84 3.04 -0.81
CA ALA A 103 9.45 2.96 -0.33
C ALA A 103 9.33 2.22 1.02
N ALA A 104 10.02 1.09 1.14
CA ALA A 104 10.11 0.31 2.38
C ALA A 104 10.81 1.12 3.49
N ALA A 105 11.93 1.77 3.21
CA ALA A 105 12.67 2.57 4.18
C ALA A 105 11.85 3.74 4.74
N VAL A 106 11.20 4.55 3.89
CA VAL A 106 10.38 5.69 4.36
C VAL A 106 9.10 5.24 5.08
N SER A 107 8.62 4.03 4.78
CA SER A 107 7.48 3.41 5.48
C SER A 107 7.86 2.66 6.76
N ASN A 108 9.15 2.60 7.12
CA ASN A 108 9.69 1.73 8.18
C ASN A 108 9.23 0.27 8.02
N ILE A 109 9.35 -0.27 6.81
CA ILE A 109 9.05 -1.66 6.46
C ILE A 109 10.37 -2.36 6.07
N GLN A 110 10.56 -3.59 6.53
CA GLN A 110 11.74 -4.40 6.24
C GLN A 110 11.39 -5.47 5.21
N VAL A 111 12.01 -5.37 4.03
CA VAL A 111 11.82 -6.30 2.90
C VAL A 111 13.11 -7.06 2.63
N GLU A 112 13.02 -8.38 2.45
CA GLU A 112 14.12 -9.25 2.02
C GLU A 112 13.96 -9.61 0.54
N PHE A 113 14.87 -9.17 -0.31
CA PHE A 113 14.81 -9.46 -1.74
C PHE A 113 15.17 -10.92 -2.04
N ILE A 114 14.31 -11.61 -2.78
CA ILE A 114 14.59 -12.89 -3.41
C ILE A 114 14.72 -12.69 -4.93
N ASN A 115 15.69 -13.36 -5.54
CA ASN A 115 15.93 -13.21 -6.97
C ASN A 115 14.76 -13.78 -7.79
N GLY A 116 14.26 -12.95 -8.72
CA GLY A 116 13.51 -13.42 -9.88
C GLY A 116 14.35 -14.35 -10.75
N VAL A 117 13.71 -15.02 -11.69
CA VAL A 117 14.35 -16.04 -12.54
C VAL A 117 13.99 -15.77 -13.99
N HIS A 118 14.99 -15.67 -14.88
CA HIS A 118 14.73 -15.72 -16.31
C HIS A 118 14.34 -17.14 -16.70
N GLY A 119 13.17 -17.31 -17.32
CA GLY A 119 12.65 -18.64 -17.61
C GLY A 119 13.36 -19.39 -18.73
N ASP A 120 14.26 -18.77 -19.49
CA ASP A 120 15.19 -19.46 -20.40
C ASP A 120 16.28 -20.25 -19.63
N THR A 121 16.64 -19.81 -18.41
CA THR A 121 17.56 -20.54 -17.52
C THR A 121 16.93 -21.75 -16.81
N VAL A 122 15.60 -21.88 -16.86
CA VAL A 122 14.86 -23.02 -16.28
C VAL A 122 15.01 -24.24 -17.20
N LEU A 123 15.36 -25.40 -16.64
CA LEU A 123 15.55 -26.62 -17.43
C LEU A 123 14.24 -27.38 -17.63
N ASP A 124 13.95 -27.90 -18.82
CA ASP A 124 12.72 -28.67 -19.07
C ASP A 124 12.57 -29.88 -18.13
N LYS A 125 13.70 -30.51 -17.78
CA LYS A 125 13.75 -31.63 -16.83
C LYS A 125 13.32 -31.31 -15.40
N VAL A 126 13.10 -30.03 -15.04
CA VAL A 126 12.61 -29.62 -13.71
C VAL A 126 11.18 -29.07 -13.75
N LEU A 127 10.50 -29.12 -14.91
CA LEU A 127 9.09 -28.79 -14.99
C LEU A 127 8.23 -29.87 -14.31
N PRO A 128 7.13 -29.50 -13.64
CA PRO A 128 6.26 -30.46 -12.96
C PRO A 128 5.45 -31.30 -13.97
N PRO A 129 4.88 -32.45 -13.59
CA PRO A 129 4.25 -33.38 -14.53
C PRO A 129 3.10 -32.79 -15.35
N LYS A 130 2.26 -31.93 -14.76
CA LYS A 130 1.19 -31.20 -15.48
C LYS A 130 1.67 -29.80 -15.90
N HIS A 131 2.52 -29.69 -16.92
CA HIS A 131 2.93 -28.39 -17.48
C HIS A 131 2.28 -28.11 -18.85
N VAL A 132 2.11 -26.83 -19.20
CA VAL A 132 1.82 -26.40 -20.58
C VAL A 132 2.93 -26.91 -21.50
N GLU A 133 2.58 -27.44 -22.67
CA GLU A 133 3.57 -27.86 -23.66
C GLU A 133 4.37 -26.65 -24.18
N ASN A 134 5.70 -26.74 -24.16
CA ASN A 134 6.62 -25.65 -24.53
C ASN A 134 6.28 -24.30 -23.87
N PRO A 135 6.28 -24.21 -22.52
CA PRO A 135 5.82 -23.01 -21.83
C PRO A 135 6.74 -21.81 -22.13
N GLU A 136 6.17 -20.61 -22.17
CA GLU A 136 6.95 -19.40 -22.46
C GLU A 136 7.96 -19.08 -21.34
N ALA A 137 9.06 -18.41 -21.70
CA ALA A 137 10.10 -18.01 -20.74
C ALA A 137 9.55 -17.10 -19.63
N ALA A 138 8.63 -16.18 -19.94
CA ALA A 138 7.97 -15.35 -18.94
C ALA A 138 7.25 -16.19 -17.86
N LEU A 139 6.40 -17.12 -18.31
CA LEU A 139 5.62 -18.02 -17.45
C LEU A 139 6.51 -18.94 -16.61
N ARG A 140 7.57 -19.51 -17.20
CA ARG A 140 8.56 -20.35 -16.48
C ARG A 140 9.35 -19.55 -15.44
N GLY A 141 9.70 -18.32 -15.76
CA GLY A 141 10.46 -17.41 -14.88
C GLY A 141 9.66 -17.00 -13.65
N SER A 142 8.46 -16.46 -13.87
CA SER A 142 7.50 -16.12 -12.80
C SER A 142 7.24 -17.33 -11.88
N TRP A 143 6.85 -18.48 -12.46
CA TRP A 143 6.65 -19.72 -11.70
C TRP A 143 7.85 -20.08 -10.83
N ARG A 144 9.05 -20.11 -11.40
CA ARG A 144 10.23 -20.53 -10.66
C ARG A 144 10.57 -19.55 -9.53
N ALA A 145 10.32 -18.26 -9.72
CA ALA A 145 10.53 -17.23 -8.71
C ALA A 145 9.54 -17.36 -7.53
N HIS A 146 8.23 -17.45 -7.79
CA HIS A 146 7.23 -17.62 -6.73
C HIS A 146 7.40 -18.94 -5.97
N VAL A 147 7.70 -20.06 -6.66
CA VAL A 147 7.96 -21.33 -5.99
C VAL A 147 9.29 -21.29 -5.20
N ASN A 148 10.28 -20.46 -5.57
CA ASN A 148 11.47 -20.24 -4.73
C ASN A 148 11.15 -19.44 -3.45
N ALA A 149 10.24 -18.46 -3.52
CA ALA A 149 9.77 -17.72 -2.35
C ALA A 149 9.02 -18.66 -1.39
N LEU A 150 8.06 -19.44 -1.90
CA LEU A 150 7.36 -20.48 -1.14
C LEU A 150 8.32 -21.49 -0.51
N ARG A 151 9.31 -21.98 -1.27
CA ARG A 151 10.34 -22.90 -0.75
C ARG A 151 11.13 -22.28 0.39
N SER A 152 11.45 -20.99 0.31
CA SER A 152 12.20 -20.28 1.36
C SER A 152 11.42 -20.21 2.68
N VAL A 153 10.09 -20.03 2.66
CA VAL A 153 9.23 -20.14 3.85
C VAL A 153 9.34 -21.53 4.50
N VAL A 154 9.34 -22.59 3.67
CA VAL A 154 9.44 -23.97 4.14
C VAL A 154 10.83 -24.32 4.67
N GLU A 155 11.90 -23.93 3.97
CA GLU A 155 13.30 -24.22 4.30
C GLU A 155 13.75 -23.52 5.59
N HIS A 156 13.35 -22.27 5.80
CA HIS A 156 13.67 -21.51 7.01
C HIS A 156 12.65 -21.70 8.15
N ASN A 157 11.56 -22.42 7.90
CA ASN A 157 10.49 -22.69 8.86
C ASN A 157 9.82 -21.42 9.43
N TRP A 158 9.67 -20.37 8.61
CA TRP A 158 8.94 -19.15 8.99
C TRP A 158 7.45 -19.44 9.15
N THR A 159 6.85 -18.95 10.23
CA THR A 159 5.41 -19.12 10.53
C THR A 159 4.50 -18.46 9.50
N THR A 160 4.89 -17.26 9.04
CA THR A 160 4.19 -16.48 8.00
C THR A 160 5.19 -15.70 7.16
N ALA A 161 4.89 -15.51 5.88
CA ALA A 161 5.63 -14.57 5.03
C ALA A 161 4.67 -13.85 4.09
N LEU A 162 4.78 -12.52 4.02
CA LEU A 162 4.20 -11.70 2.95
C LEU A 162 5.17 -11.71 1.76
N ILE A 163 4.68 -11.99 0.56
CA ILE A 163 5.46 -12.10 -0.67
C ILE A 163 4.96 -11.02 -1.63
N PHE A 164 5.88 -10.19 -2.12
CA PHE A 164 5.63 -9.11 -3.07
C PHE A 164 6.29 -9.36 -4.43
N GLU A 165 5.69 -8.80 -5.47
CA GLU A 165 6.37 -8.47 -6.72
C GLU A 165 7.07 -7.09 -6.56
N ALA A 166 8.25 -6.89 -7.16
CA ALA A 166 9.06 -5.71 -6.84
C ALA A 166 8.51 -4.35 -7.32
N ASP A 167 7.48 -4.34 -8.16
CA ASP A 167 6.77 -3.13 -8.58
C ASP A 167 5.72 -2.65 -7.53
N VAL A 168 5.54 -3.39 -6.43
CA VAL A 168 4.55 -3.10 -5.39
C VAL A 168 4.69 -1.72 -4.73
N ASP A 169 3.55 -1.14 -4.36
CA ASP A 169 3.40 0.11 -3.63
C ASP A 169 2.11 0.10 -2.79
N TRP A 170 1.96 1.06 -1.88
CA TRP A 170 0.88 1.12 -0.89
C TRP A 170 0.55 2.57 -0.49
N ASP A 171 -0.60 2.76 0.17
CA ASP A 171 -0.95 4.06 0.77
C ASP A 171 -0.04 4.35 1.98
N VAL A 172 0.35 5.60 2.21
CA VAL A 172 1.11 6.02 3.42
C VAL A 172 0.46 5.56 4.74
N ARG A 173 -0.87 5.33 4.74
CA ARG A 173 -1.68 4.83 5.87
C ARG A 173 -1.78 3.29 5.94
N VAL A 174 -0.94 2.52 5.23
CA VAL A 174 -1.04 1.05 5.08
C VAL A 174 -1.23 0.27 6.40
N ARG A 175 -0.71 0.76 7.53
CA ARG A 175 -0.89 0.11 8.85
C ARG A 175 -2.31 0.22 9.40
N ASP A 176 -3.02 1.31 9.10
CA ASP A 176 -4.42 1.50 9.50
C ASP A 176 -5.33 0.63 8.63
N VAL A 177 -5.06 0.58 7.32
CA VAL A 177 -5.71 -0.34 6.36
C VAL A 177 -5.56 -1.79 6.84
N LEU A 178 -4.33 -2.23 7.11
CA LEU A 178 -4.05 -3.59 7.58
C LEU A 178 -4.66 -3.87 8.95
N THR A 179 -4.84 -2.86 9.81
CA THR A 179 -5.54 -3.02 11.10
C THR A 179 -7.04 -3.30 10.90
N ASN A 180 -7.70 -2.60 9.98
CA ASN A 180 -9.10 -2.89 9.63
C ASN A 180 -9.23 -4.25 8.93
N VAL A 181 -8.36 -4.56 7.96
CA VAL A 181 -8.31 -5.85 7.25
C VAL A 181 -8.06 -7.01 8.22
N ALA A 182 -7.19 -6.83 9.21
CA ALA A 182 -6.93 -7.83 10.25
C ALA A 182 -8.16 -8.11 11.13
N LEU A 183 -8.98 -7.10 11.43
CA LEU A 183 -10.26 -7.30 12.12
C LEU A 183 -11.29 -7.99 11.20
N GLY A 184 -11.38 -7.58 9.94
CA GLY A 184 -12.26 -8.20 8.94
C GLY A 184 -11.94 -9.68 8.71
N SER A 185 -10.65 -10.03 8.58
CA SER A 185 -10.18 -11.41 8.44
C SER A 185 -10.54 -12.27 9.65
N VAL A 186 -10.34 -11.78 10.89
CA VAL A 186 -10.76 -12.50 12.10
C VAL A 186 -12.29 -12.69 12.17
N ALA A 187 -13.06 -11.71 11.73
CA ALA A 187 -14.51 -11.82 11.68
C ALA A 187 -14.98 -12.86 10.65
N LEU A 188 -14.41 -12.84 9.45
CA LEU A 188 -14.68 -13.78 8.36
C LEU A 188 -14.32 -15.23 8.75
N LEU A 189 -13.17 -15.42 9.40
CA LEU A 189 -12.67 -16.72 9.85
C LEU A 189 -13.37 -17.24 11.12
N SER A 190 -14.26 -16.45 11.74
CA SER A 190 -14.89 -16.84 13.01
C SER A 190 -15.94 -17.94 12.78
N PRO A 191 -15.92 -19.04 13.57
CA PRO A 191 -16.93 -20.11 13.48
C PRO A 191 -18.35 -19.66 13.89
N SER A 192 -18.51 -18.42 14.35
CA SER A 192 -19.82 -17.77 14.57
C SER A 192 -20.46 -17.21 13.30
N SER A 193 -19.76 -17.25 12.15
CA SER A 193 -20.38 -17.02 10.84
C SER A 193 -21.33 -18.20 10.55
N PRO A 194 -22.67 -17.98 10.42
CA PRO A 194 -23.62 -19.08 10.38
C PRO A 194 -23.46 -19.94 9.13
N GLN A 195 -23.03 -21.18 9.32
CA GLN A 195 -22.98 -22.17 8.24
C GLN A 195 -24.41 -22.46 7.76
N GLY A 196 -24.75 -22.05 6.53
CA GLY A 196 -26.05 -22.31 5.91
C GLY A 196 -27.02 -21.14 5.84
N VAL A 197 -26.56 -19.89 6.02
CA VAL A 197 -27.29 -18.69 5.55
C VAL A 197 -26.46 -18.09 4.41
N GLU A 198 -26.99 -18.09 3.19
CA GLU A 198 -26.36 -17.44 2.03
C GLU A 198 -26.39 -15.91 2.19
N ASP A 199 -25.37 -15.23 1.65
CA ASP A 199 -25.23 -13.76 1.58
C ASP A 199 -25.17 -13.02 2.94
N GLN A 200 -24.30 -13.44 3.89
CA GLN A 200 -24.08 -12.64 5.11
C GLN A 200 -23.11 -11.47 4.88
N GLN A 201 -23.66 -10.26 4.79
CA GLN A 201 -22.91 -9.00 4.87
C GLN A 201 -22.73 -8.56 6.33
N LEU A 202 -21.49 -8.64 6.83
CA LEU A 202 -21.11 -8.16 8.16
C LEU A 202 -20.50 -6.75 8.06
N HIS A 203 -20.98 -5.81 8.87
CA HIS A 203 -20.44 -4.45 8.92
C HIS A 203 -19.42 -4.35 10.07
N LEU A 204 -18.15 -4.06 9.77
CA LEU A 204 -17.05 -4.08 10.73
C LEU A 204 -17.32 -3.13 11.92
N SER A 205 -17.96 -1.98 11.66
CA SER A 205 -18.40 -1.04 12.69
C SER A 205 -19.23 -1.70 13.79
N ARG A 206 -20.07 -2.68 13.43
CA ARG A 206 -21.05 -3.35 14.31
C ARG A 206 -20.50 -4.62 14.98
N LEU A 207 -19.25 -5.02 14.67
CA LEU A 207 -18.65 -6.24 15.21
C LEU A 207 -17.89 -5.98 16.51
N SER A 208 -18.07 -6.88 17.49
CA SER A 208 -17.30 -6.89 18.73
C SER A 208 -16.27 -8.02 18.73
N PHE A 209 -15.09 -7.77 19.30
CA PHE A 209 -13.98 -8.71 19.37
C PHE A 209 -13.59 -8.97 20.84
N PRO A 210 -14.46 -9.64 21.64
CA PRO A 210 -14.30 -9.81 23.08
C PRO A 210 -13.29 -10.91 23.48
N VAL A 211 -12.55 -11.48 22.52
CA VAL A 211 -11.80 -12.72 22.68
C VAL A 211 -10.79 -12.63 23.85
N THR A 212 -10.82 -13.63 24.73
CA THR A 212 -9.97 -13.72 25.93
C THR A 212 -8.52 -14.09 25.61
N GLU A 213 -8.31 -14.91 24.59
CA GLU A 213 -7.00 -15.24 24.02
C GLU A 213 -6.97 -14.74 22.58
N ALA A 214 -6.06 -13.82 22.26
CA ALA A 214 -5.97 -13.27 20.92
C ALA A 214 -5.27 -14.26 19.97
N PRO A 215 -5.62 -14.27 18.67
CA PRO A 215 -4.94 -15.10 17.69
C PRO A 215 -3.45 -14.78 17.61
N LEU A 216 -2.65 -15.78 17.27
CA LEU A 216 -1.19 -15.67 17.15
C LEU A 216 -0.81 -14.67 16.06
N SER A 217 -1.47 -14.76 14.91
CA SER A 217 -1.36 -13.76 13.84
C SER A 217 -2.35 -12.60 14.08
N PRO A 218 -1.96 -11.34 13.85
CA PRO A 218 -2.91 -10.24 13.87
C PRO A 218 -4.03 -10.44 12.84
N TYR A 219 -3.79 -11.13 11.74
CA TYR A 219 -4.80 -11.38 10.69
C TYR A 219 -5.75 -12.55 11.01
N GLY A 220 -5.68 -13.11 12.22
CA GLY A 220 -6.40 -14.33 12.61
C GLY A 220 -5.59 -15.59 12.32
N ASP A 221 -6.03 -16.72 12.87
CA ASP A 221 -5.37 -18.01 12.71
C ASP A 221 -6.20 -18.93 11.80
N GLY A 222 -5.54 -19.88 11.13
CA GLY A 222 -6.21 -20.91 10.31
C GLY A 222 -6.36 -20.60 8.81
N TRP A 223 -6.01 -19.39 8.35
CA TRP A 223 -5.85 -19.10 6.93
C TRP A 223 -4.59 -19.78 6.35
N ASP A 224 -4.65 -20.13 5.07
CA ASP A 224 -3.50 -20.58 4.28
C ASP A 224 -2.85 -19.41 3.50
N VAL A 225 -3.68 -18.55 2.89
CA VAL A 225 -3.27 -17.39 2.09
C VAL A 225 -4.06 -16.13 2.47
N LEU A 226 -3.38 -14.98 2.58
CA LEU A 226 -4.01 -13.65 2.50
C LEU A 226 -3.62 -13.01 1.16
N TRP A 227 -4.57 -12.72 0.28
CA TRP A 227 -4.31 -12.11 -1.01
C TRP A 227 -4.60 -10.62 -0.93
N LEU A 228 -3.55 -9.84 -0.68
CA LEU A 228 -3.63 -8.43 -0.30
C LEU A 228 -3.23 -7.48 -1.45
N GLY A 229 -2.68 -8.02 -2.53
CA GLY A 229 -2.18 -7.31 -3.69
C GLY A 229 -2.53 -8.04 -4.99
N HIS A 230 -3.40 -7.44 -5.80
CA HIS A 230 -4.00 -8.02 -6.99
C HIS A 230 -4.51 -6.92 -7.95
N CYS A 231 -4.77 -7.27 -9.21
CA CYS A 231 -5.32 -6.35 -10.21
C CYS A 231 -6.86 -6.30 -10.19
N GLY A 232 -7.51 -7.43 -9.86
CA GLY A 232 -8.97 -7.52 -9.71
C GLY A 232 -9.37 -8.79 -8.96
N MET A 233 -10.58 -8.79 -8.39
CA MET A 233 -11.25 -9.93 -7.74
C MET A 233 -12.75 -9.82 -7.99
N GLN A 234 -13.44 -10.95 -8.00
CA GLN A 234 -14.89 -11.04 -8.06
C GLN A 234 -15.46 -11.37 -6.68
N ILE A 235 -16.70 -10.93 -6.42
CA ILE A 235 -17.42 -11.26 -5.19
C ILE A 235 -18.33 -12.46 -5.48
N GLN A 236 -18.02 -13.61 -4.90
CA GLN A 236 -18.84 -14.81 -5.10
C GLN A 236 -20.22 -14.63 -4.47
N ARG A 237 -21.28 -14.92 -5.24
CA ARG A 237 -22.65 -14.98 -4.69
C ARG A 237 -22.76 -16.09 -3.65
N GLY A 238 -23.44 -15.81 -2.53
CA GLY A 238 -23.51 -16.70 -1.38
C GLY A 238 -22.31 -16.61 -0.44
N SER A 239 -21.26 -15.84 -0.75
CA SER A 239 -20.10 -15.70 0.14
C SER A 239 -20.38 -14.78 1.32
N ASN A 240 -19.76 -15.10 2.46
CA ASN A 240 -19.75 -14.22 3.61
C ASN A 240 -18.71 -13.11 3.40
N ILE A 241 -19.09 -11.88 3.67
CA ILE A 241 -18.25 -10.70 3.47
C ILE A 241 -18.24 -9.82 4.71
N VAL A 242 -17.10 -9.17 4.98
CA VAL A 242 -16.96 -8.15 6.02
C VAL A 242 -16.67 -6.81 5.38
N VAL A 243 -17.63 -5.89 5.45
CA VAL A 243 -17.54 -4.52 4.95
C VAL A 243 -16.87 -3.64 6.00
N ILE A 244 -15.81 -2.97 5.59
CA ILE A 244 -15.12 -1.89 6.29
C ILE A 244 -15.66 -0.60 5.67
N GLU A 245 -16.56 0.06 6.41
CA GLU A 245 -17.19 1.32 6.02
C GLU A 245 -16.26 2.51 6.29
N ASP A 246 -16.50 3.64 5.60
CA ASP A 246 -15.85 4.93 5.84
C ASP A 246 -14.30 4.87 5.86
N GLU A 247 -13.70 4.13 4.93
CA GLU A 247 -12.25 3.95 4.84
C GLU A 247 -11.61 4.94 3.85
N ASP A 248 -11.22 6.14 4.32
CA ASP A 248 -10.61 7.24 3.53
C ASP A 248 -9.34 6.88 2.70
N THR A 249 -8.85 5.65 2.78
CA THR A 249 -7.79 5.06 1.93
C THR A 249 -8.32 4.44 0.64
N VAL A 250 -9.62 4.17 0.56
CA VAL A 250 -10.31 3.64 -0.61
C VAL A 250 -10.77 4.79 -1.50
N PRO A 251 -10.42 4.79 -2.81
CA PRO A 251 -11.06 5.69 -3.78
C PRO A 251 -12.57 5.45 -3.88
N GLU A 252 -13.34 6.44 -4.35
CA GLU A 252 -14.71 6.20 -4.80
C GLU A 252 -14.77 5.05 -5.82
N ALA A 253 -15.85 4.26 -5.82
CA ALA A 253 -15.95 3.04 -6.64
C ALA A 253 -15.69 3.27 -8.15
N GLN A 254 -16.05 4.45 -8.68
CA GLN A 254 -15.80 4.86 -10.07
C GLN A 254 -14.31 4.99 -10.45
N PHE A 255 -13.43 5.18 -9.46
CA PHE A 255 -11.98 5.23 -9.65
C PHE A 255 -11.31 3.86 -9.41
N VAL A 256 -12.01 2.91 -8.80
CA VAL A 256 -11.49 1.55 -8.57
C VAL A 256 -11.51 0.78 -9.89
N ARG A 257 -10.33 0.54 -10.45
CA ARG A 257 -10.12 -0.23 -11.69
C ARG A 257 -9.85 -1.70 -11.35
N THR A 258 -10.43 -2.62 -12.12
CA THR A 258 -10.12 -4.05 -12.03
C THR A 258 -8.97 -4.41 -13.00
N TRP A 259 -8.84 -5.70 -13.35
CA TRP A 259 -7.92 -6.20 -14.37
C TRP A 259 -8.40 -5.91 -15.80
N ASP A 260 -9.72 -5.72 -15.99
CA ASP A 260 -10.34 -5.26 -17.22
C ASP A 260 -10.70 -3.78 -17.05
N ALA A 261 -10.25 -2.93 -17.97
CA ALA A 261 -10.43 -1.48 -17.88
C ALA A 261 -11.88 -1.04 -18.15
N ASP A 262 -12.66 -1.87 -18.86
CA ASP A 262 -14.07 -1.62 -19.20
C ASP A 262 -15.04 -2.28 -18.19
N GLU A 263 -14.52 -3.11 -17.27
CA GLU A 263 -15.30 -3.74 -16.20
C GLU A 263 -15.61 -2.75 -15.07
N ARG A 264 -16.86 -2.79 -14.59
CA ARG A 264 -17.29 -2.04 -13.40
C ARG A 264 -16.78 -2.71 -12.14
N SER A 265 -16.28 -1.92 -11.19
CA SER A 265 -15.86 -2.45 -9.89
C SER A 265 -17.05 -3.10 -9.18
N PRO A 266 -16.90 -4.32 -8.62
CA PRO A 266 -17.91 -4.91 -7.74
C PRO A 266 -18.25 -4.05 -6.50
N LEU A 267 -17.42 -3.04 -6.20
CA LEU A 267 -17.69 -2.05 -5.15
C LEU A 267 -18.76 -1.00 -5.52
N GLU A 268 -19.23 -0.93 -6.77
CA GLU A 268 -20.38 -0.05 -7.13
C GLU A 268 -21.66 -0.40 -6.36
N GLU A 269 -21.78 -1.62 -5.84
CA GLU A 269 -22.92 -2.07 -5.02
C GLU A 269 -22.79 -1.71 -3.53
N TYR A 270 -21.71 -1.04 -3.13
CA TYR A 270 -21.36 -0.73 -1.73
C TYR A 270 -21.31 0.79 -1.49
N PRO A 271 -21.42 1.27 -0.24
CA PRO A 271 -21.19 2.67 0.08
C PRO A 271 -19.81 3.15 -0.40
N ALA A 272 -19.70 4.42 -0.75
CA ALA A 272 -18.41 5.04 -1.06
C ALA A 272 -17.40 4.79 0.08
N HIS A 273 -16.11 4.67 -0.26
CA HIS A 273 -15.02 4.36 0.67
C HIS A 273 -15.16 3.01 1.41
N SER A 274 -15.93 2.05 0.86
CA SER A 274 -15.98 0.69 1.40
C SER A 274 -14.82 -0.18 0.94
N ARG A 275 -14.14 -0.84 1.89
CA ARG A 275 -13.31 -2.03 1.61
C ARG A 275 -14.04 -3.27 2.10
N ILE A 276 -14.05 -4.36 1.34
CA ILE A 276 -14.56 -5.65 1.79
C ILE A 276 -13.43 -6.65 2.04
N VAL A 277 -13.63 -7.55 3.01
CA VAL A 277 -12.77 -8.70 3.31
C VAL A 277 -13.61 -9.97 3.18
N PHE A 278 -13.18 -10.91 2.36
CA PHE A 278 -14.01 -12.04 1.90
C PHE A 278 -13.12 -13.21 1.40
N GLN A 279 -13.73 -14.35 1.04
CA GLN A 279 -13.00 -15.44 0.38
C GLN A 279 -12.81 -15.09 -1.12
N PRO A 280 -11.56 -15.03 -1.64
CA PRO A 280 -11.32 -14.51 -2.98
C PRO A 280 -11.79 -15.49 -4.07
N GLU A 281 -12.51 -14.95 -5.06
CA GLU A 281 -12.88 -15.62 -6.32
C GLU A 281 -12.40 -14.74 -7.49
N GLY A 282 -12.09 -15.35 -8.64
CA GLY A 282 -11.79 -14.62 -9.88
C GLY A 282 -10.50 -13.80 -9.85
N CYS A 283 -9.66 -13.95 -8.82
CA CYS A 283 -8.49 -13.10 -8.60
C CYS A 283 -7.45 -13.17 -9.74
N VAL A 284 -6.81 -12.04 -10.02
CA VAL A 284 -5.77 -11.87 -11.06
C VAL A 284 -4.63 -11.00 -10.51
N CYS A 285 -3.39 -11.31 -10.90
CA CYS A 285 -2.11 -10.78 -10.39
C CYS A 285 -1.76 -11.21 -8.95
N SER A 286 -0.46 -11.36 -8.69
CA SER A 286 0.12 -11.83 -7.41
C SER A 286 1.00 -10.80 -6.71
N ILE A 287 0.73 -9.51 -6.96
CA ILE A 287 1.47 -8.32 -6.52
C ILE A 287 1.83 -8.38 -5.02
N GLY A 288 0.90 -8.88 -4.19
CA GLY A 288 1.13 -9.09 -2.77
C GLY A 288 0.26 -10.21 -2.18
N TYR A 289 0.86 -11.27 -1.66
CA TYR A 289 0.13 -12.31 -0.95
C TYR A 289 0.94 -12.85 0.22
N ALA A 290 0.29 -13.05 1.36
CA ALA A 290 0.89 -13.71 2.51
C ALA A 290 0.53 -15.19 2.53
N VAL A 291 1.46 -16.01 3.02
CA VAL A 291 1.27 -17.45 3.26
C VAL A 291 1.60 -17.80 4.70
N THR A 292 0.85 -18.74 5.30
CA THR A 292 1.33 -19.45 6.48
C THR A 292 2.36 -20.51 6.09
N GLN A 293 3.14 -21.01 7.04
CA GLN A 293 4.03 -22.16 6.84
C GLN A 293 3.28 -23.38 6.26
N GLY A 294 2.03 -23.60 6.71
CA GLY A 294 1.15 -24.65 6.21
C GLY A 294 0.71 -24.40 4.76
N GLY A 295 0.22 -23.18 4.47
CA GLY A 295 -0.13 -22.74 3.12
C GLY A 295 1.05 -22.87 2.14
N ALA A 296 2.24 -22.43 2.55
CA ALA A 296 3.46 -22.52 1.75
C ALA A 296 3.83 -23.97 1.39
N ARG A 297 3.67 -24.92 2.32
CA ARG A 297 3.89 -26.36 2.05
C ARG A 297 2.86 -26.92 1.07
N LYS A 298 1.58 -26.56 1.21
CA LYS A 298 0.51 -27.01 0.30
C LYS A 298 0.69 -26.42 -1.11
N LEU A 299 0.99 -25.13 -1.24
CA LEU A 299 1.28 -24.45 -2.50
C LEU A 299 2.55 -25.01 -3.16
N LEU A 300 3.63 -25.26 -2.40
CA LEU A 300 4.85 -25.89 -2.91
C LEU A 300 4.57 -27.31 -3.44
N ASN A 301 3.65 -28.04 -2.83
CA ASN A 301 3.20 -29.35 -3.32
C ASN A 301 2.38 -29.22 -4.61
N SER A 302 1.38 -28.33 -4.69
CA SER A 302 0.56 -28.16 -5.89
C SER A 302 1.34 -27.48 -7.04
N LEU A 303 1.72 -26.21 -6.88
CA LEU A 303 2.40 -25.42 -7.91
C LEU A 303 3.86 -25.84 -8.11
N GLY A 304 4.54 -26.31 -7.06
CA GLY A 304 5.97 -26.64 -7.17
C GLY A 304 6.27 -28.05 -7.67
N LEU A 305 5.40 -29.03 -7.39
CA LEU A 305 5.64 -30.45 -7.71
C LEU A 305 4.61 -31.04 -8.68
N HIS A 306 3.39 -30.51 -8.78
CA HIS A 306 2.33 -31.11 -9.61
C HIS A 306 2.02 -30.34 -10.89
N ARG A 307 1.93 -28.99 -10.88
CA ARG A 307 1.48 -28.23 -12.06
C ARG A 307 2.24 -26.94 -12.41
N LEU A 308 2.29 -26.68 -13.71
CA LEU A 308 2.64 -25.42 -14.38
C LEU A 308 1.76 -25.30 -15.63
N ASN A 309 0.44 -25.37 -15.43
CA ASN A 309 -0.60 -25.42 -16.46
C ASN A 309 -1.17 -24.03 -16.82
N ALA A 310 -0.87 -23.00 -16.01
CA ALA A 310 -1.30 -21.62 -16.21
C ALA A 310 -0.27 -20.64 -15.59
N PRO A 311 -0.42 -19.32 -15.76
CA PRO A 311 0.32 -18.32 -14.99
C PRO A 311 0.15 -18.49 -13.47
N VAL A 312 1.09 -17.98 -12.66
CA VAL A 312 1.15 -18.23 -11.21
C VAL A 312 -0.08 -17.73 -10.46
N ASP A 313 -0.52 -16.51 -10.77
CA ASP A 313 -1.70 -15.89 -10.19
C ASP A 313 -2.96 -16.69 -10.53
N ILE A 314 -3.08 -17.18 -11.76
CA ILE A 314 -4.18 -18.06 -12.18
C ILE A 314 -4.13 -19.40 -11.42
N MET A 315 -2.96 -20.03 -11.29
CA MET A 315 -2.80 -21.25 -10.51
C MET A 315 -3.03 -21.04 -9.00
N LEU A 316 -2.77 -19.84 -8.48
CA LEU A 316 -3.04 -19.45 -7.09
C LEU A 316 -4.55 -19.21 -6.86
N ARG A 317 -5.25 -18.64 -7.84
CA ARG A 317 -6.72 -18.53 -7.87
C ARG A 317 -7.36 -19.90 -7.85
N GLU A 318 -7.01 -20.75 -8.82
CA GLU A 318 -7.50 -22.13 -8.91
C GLU A 318 -7.25 -22.92 -7.62
N TRP A 319 -6.11 -22.67 -6.97
CA TRP A 319 -5.78 -23.26 -5.67
C TRP A 319 -6.69 -22.74 -4.54
N CYS A 320 -6.90 -21.43 -4.43
CA CYS A 320 -7.79 -20.83 -3.43
C CYS A 320 -9.27 -21.21 -3.61
N GLU A 321 -9.70 -21.43 -4.86
CA GLU A 321 -11.04 -21.87 -5.22
C GLU A 321 -11.25 -23.39 -5.07
N GLY A 322 -10.21 -24.15 -4.68
CA GLY A 322 -10.30 -25.61 -4.51
C GLY A 322 -10.48 -26.38 -5.84
N GLN A 323 -9.99 -25.80 -6.94
CA GLN A 323 -10.02 -26.45 -8.25
C GLN A 323 -8.93 -27.53 -8.36
N ASP A 324 -8.95 -28.27 -9.48
CA ASP A 324 -7.86 -29.17 -9.90
C ASP A 324 -7.57 -30.38 -8.97
N GLY A 325 -8.42 -30.59 -7.95
CA GLY A 325 -8.29 -31.65 -6.94
C GLY A 325 -7.46 -31.25 -5.71
N ASP A 326 -7.06 -29.99 -5.61
CA ASP A 326 -6.60 -29.40 -4.36
C ASP A 326 -7.81 -29.27 -3.41
N GLY A 327 -7.62 -29.57 -2.12
CA GLY A 327 -8.72 -29.68 -1.15
C GLY A 327 -9.31 -28.34 -0.72
N PRO A 328 -10.16 -28.30 0.34
CA PRO A 328 -10.63 -27.02 0.87
C PRO A 328 -9.44 -26.19 1.40
N HIS A 329 -9.26 -25.02 0.81
CA HIS A 329 -8.23 -24.05 1.15
C HIS A 329 -8.85 -22.80 1.76
N VAL A 330 -8.16 -22.21 2.75
CA VAL A 330 -8.66 -21.03 3.47
C VAL A 330 -7.91 -19.81 2.96
N CYS A 331 -8.46 -19.14 1.95
CA CYS A 331 -7.92 -17.90 1.43
C CYS A 331 -8.80 -16.71 1.86
N VAL A 332 -8.16 -15.58 2.18
CA VAL A 332 -8.83 -14.31 2.49
C VAL A 332 -8.31 -13.25 1.54
N GLY A 333 -9.20 -12.57 0.83
CA GLY A 333 -8.93 -11.46 -0.08
C GLY A 333 -9.51 -10.14 0.43
N THR A 334 -9.14 -9.06 -0.24
CA THR A 334 -9.65 -7.70 0.03
C THR A 334 -10.01 -7.00 -1.27
N LEU A 335 -11.13 -6.28 -1.32
CA LEU A 335 -11.47 -5.41 -2.45
C LEU A 335 -11.81 -4.01 -1.92
N PRO A 336 -11.16 -2.91 -2.36
CA PRO A 336 -10.07 -2.91 -3.32
C PRO A 336 -8.81 -3.52 -2.71
N THR A 337 -7.77 -3.60 -3.52
CA THR A 337 -6.47 -4.12 -3.09
C THR A 337 -5.81 -3.25 -2.01
N VAL A 338 -4.95 -3.83 -1.17
CA VAL A 338 -4.13 -3.10 -0.17
C VAL A 338 -2.77 -2.70 -0.78
N PHE A 339 -2.25 -3.55 -1.67
CA PHE A 339 -0.97 -3.39 -2.34
C PHE A 339 -1.19 -3.40 -3.86
N ALA A 340 -0.66 -2.41 -4.57
CA ALA A 340 -0.85 -2.29 -6.02
C ALA A 340 0.48 -2.09 -6.74
N SER A 341 0.56 -2.49 -8.00
CA SER A 341 1.73 -2.22 -8.83
C SER A 341 1.84 -0.73 -9.12
N HIS A 342 3.04 -0.19 -8.92
CA HIS A 342 3.40 1.15 -9.32
C HIS A 342 3.98 1.16 -10.73
N ARG A 343 3.49 2.07 -11.56
CA ARG A 343 3.94 2.30 -12.93
C ARG A 343 4.63 3.67 -12.99
N PRO A 344 5.97 3.74 -13.09
CA PRO A 344 6.70 5.01 -13.06
C PRO A 344 6.46 5.83 -14.34
N ALA A 345 6.71 7.14 -14.28
CA ALA A 345 6.81 7.97 -15.48
C ALA A 345 8.03 7.54 -16.34
N GLY A 346 7.93 7.73 -17.66
CA GLY A 346 8.96 7.31 -18.62
C GLY A 346 8.45 6.29 -19.63
N SER A 347 9.34 5.45 -20.17
CA SER A 347 8.96 4.45 -21.18
C SER A 347 8.16 3.30 -20.56
N THR A 348 7.04 2.95 -21.19
CA THR A 348 6.18 1.84 -20.77
C THR A 348 6.80 0.47 -21.06
N ALA A 349 7.88 0.42 -21.85
CA ALA A 349 8.65 -0.80 -22.11
C ALA A 349 9.23 -1.42 -20.81
N GLY A 350 9.43 -0.61 -19.76
CA GLY A 350 9.90 -1.07 -18.46
C GLY A 350 8.81 -1.60 -17.52
N ASP A 351 7.52 -1.56 -17.91
CA ASP A 351 6.42 -1.99 -17.03
C ASP A 351 6.44 -3.51 -16.76
N SER A 352 6.99 -4.32 -17.65
CA SER A 352 6.97 -5.78 -17.58
C SER A 352 8.14 -6.39 -18.35
N ASP A 353 8.86 -7.31 -17.70
CA ASP A 353 9.83 -8.21 -18.36
C ASP A 353 9.14 -9.46 -18.95
N MET A 354 7.81 -9.56 -18.82
CA MET A 354 6.98 -10.61 -19.41
C MET A 354 6.34 -10.14 -20.73
N GLY A 355 6.51 -10.94 -21.78
CA GLY A 355 5.94 -10.69 -23.11
C GLY A 355 6.74 -9.72 -23.97
N THR A 356 6.10 -9.17 -25.00
CA THR A 356 6.69 -8.11 -25.84
C THR A 356 6.68 -6.79 -25.07
N PRO A 357 7.81 -6.07 -24.97
CA PRO A 357 7.84 -4.75 -24.34
C PRO A 357 6.84 -3.80 -24.99
N SER A 358 6.08 -3.05 -24.18
CA SER A 358 5.09 -2.12 -24.72
C SER A 358 5.76 -0.88 -25.34
N GLU A 359 5.26 -0.42 -26.47
CA GLU A 359 5.73 0.81 -27.12
C GLU A 359 4.94 2.01 -26.62
N GLY A 360 5.57 2.87 -25.82
CA GLY A 360 4.90 4.04 -25.26
C GLY A 360 5.77 4.87 -24.32
N PHE A 361 5.22 6.03 -23.96
CA PHE A 361 5.77 6.95 -22.97
C PHE A 361 4.64 7.44 -22.06
N ARG A 362 4.92 7.53 -20.77
CA ARG A 362 3.99 7.91 -19.71
C ARG A 362 4.50 9.18 -19.02
N ASP A 363 3.78 10.28 -19.18
CA ASP A 363 4.19 11.59 -18.65
C ASP A 363 4.17 11.65 -17.10
N ARG A 364 3.20 10.98 -16.46
CA ARG A 364 3.07 10.89 -15.00
C ARG A 364 2.90 9.43 -14.58
N GLY A 365 3.66 9.01 -13.58
CA GLY A 365 3.49 7.68 -12.98
C GLY A 365 2.13 7.55 -12.29
N PHE A 366 1.77 6.33 -11.90
CA PHE A 366 0.61 6.07 -11.08
C PHE A 366 0.75 4.78 -10.27
N THR A 367 -0.03 4.66 -9.22
CA THR A 367 -0.28 3.40 -8.50
C THR A 367 -1.80 3.19 -8.43
N GLN A 368 -2.31 2.15 -9.11
CA GLN A 368 -3.74 1.91 -9.28
C GLN A 368 -4.43 1.67 -7.92
N ASN A 369 -5.65 2.20 -7.75
CA ASN A 369 -6.52 2.03 -6.58
C ASN A 369 -5.96 2.54 -5.22
N ILE A 370 -4.81 3.22 -5.20
CA ILE A 370 -4.18 3.76 -3.99
C ILE A 370 -4.27 5.29 -4.00
N ARG A 371 -4.90 5.91 -2.99
CA ARG A 371 -5.04 7.39 -2.91
C ARG A 371 -3.69 8.08 -2.69
N TRP A 372 -3.06 7.87 -1.53
CA TRP A 372 -1.78 8.49 -1.16
C TRP A 372 -0.63 7.50 -1.31
N SER A 373 -0.31 7.16 -2.56
CA SER A 373 0.79 6.26 -2.91
C SER A 373 2.13 6.76 -2.35
N VAL A 374 2.89 5.85 -1.70
CA VAL A 374 4.23 6.16 -1.18
C VAL A 374 5.20 6.48 -2.31
N ARG A 375 5.23 5.69 -3.40
CA ARG A 375 6.13 5.96 -4.52
C ARG A 375 5.77 7.24 -5.28
N MET A 376 4.48 7.57 -5.45
CA MET A 376 4.05 8.83 -6.07
C MET A 376 4.37 10.05 -5.19
N ASN A 377 4.37 9.88 -3.87
CA ASN A 377 4.67 10.96 -2.92
C ASN A 377 6.14 10.97 -2.44
N MET A 378 7.02 10.20 -3.08
CA MET A 378 8.39 9.97 -2.59
C MET A 378 9.16 11.28 -2.33
N ASP A 379 9.13 12.20 -3.29
CA ASP A 379 9.83 13.50 -3.18
C ASP A 379 9.25 14.39 -2.07
N LYS A 380 7.98 14.24 -1.70
CA LYS A 380 7.37 14.92 -0.55
C LYS A 380 7.82 14.28 0.75
N ILE A 381 7.68 12.95 0.85
CA ILE A 381 8.02 12.16 2.04
C ILE A 381 9.50 12.34 2.42
N VAL A 382 10.43 12.27 1.45
CA VAL A 382 11.87 12.44 1.70
C VAL A 382 12.24 13.86 2.15
N ARG A 383 11.45 14.87 1.77
CA ARG A 383 11.60 16.26 2.25
C ARG A 383 10.95 16.51 3.62
N GLY A 384 10.16 15.56 4.13
CA GLY A 384 9.37 15.72 5.35
C GLY A 384 8.06 16.48 5.17
N ASP A 385 7.62 16.66 3.92
CA ASP A 385 6.33 17.25 3.58
C ASP A 385 5.19 16.26 3.88
N THR A 386 3.99 16.76 4.21
CA THR A 386 2.82 15.93 4.54
C THR A 386 1.56 16.28 3.73
N ASP A 387 1.67 17.19 2.76
CA ASP A 387 0.60 17.56 1.83
C ASP A 387 0.53 16.57 0.65
N TYR A 388 0.33 15.29 0.94
CA TYR A 388 0.42 14.23 -0.07
C TYR A 388 -0.54 14.46 -1.25
N GLU A 389 -0.06 14.19 -2.46
CA GLU A 389 -0.87 14.15 -3.66
C GLU A 389 -1.79 12.93 -3.62
N ASP A 390 -3.09 13.20 -3.72
CA ASP A 390 -4.12 12.19 -3.92
C ASP A 390 -4.28 11.93 -5.43
N GLN A 391 -4.13 10.67 -5.81
CA GLN A 391 -4.34 10.24 -7.19
C GLN A 391 -5.83 10.16 -7.56
N PHE A 392 -6.69 10.00 -6.56
CA PHE A 392 -8.12 9.74 -6.71
C PHE A 392 -8.91 10.55 -5.67
N SER A 393 -8.72 11.87 -5.70
CA SER A 393 -9.50 12.82 -4.90
C SER A 393 -11.00 12.62 -5.15
N ASP A 394 -11.78 12.69 -4.08
CA ASP A 394 -13.23 12.51 -4.12
C ASP A 394 -13.88 13.53 -5.05
N THR A 395 -14.95 13.11 -5.73
CA THR A 395 -15.71 14.03 -6.58
C THR A 395 -16.45 15.01 -5.68
N VAL A 396 -16.11 16.30 -5.83
CA VAL A 396 -16.92 17.36 -5.23
C VAL A 396 -18.26 17.33 -5.92
N GLU A 397 -19.31 16.90 -5.21
CA GLU A 397 -20.68 17.23 -5.60
C GLU A 397 -20.78 18.76 -5.63
N GLU A 398 -20.72 19.36 -6.81
CA GLU A 398 -21.25 20.70 -7.00
C GLU A 398 -22.72 20.63 -6.61
N LEU A 399 -23.04 21.22 -5.45
CA LEU A 399 -24.41 21.41 -4.99
C LEU A 399 -25.13 22.24 -6.05
N VAL A 400 -25.91 21.57 -6.89
CA VAL A 400 -26.82 22.21 -7.84
C VAL A 400 -28.03 22.71 -7.06
N ASP A 401 -27.92 23.94 -6.55
CA ASP A 401 -28.98 24.74 -5.91
C ASP A 401 -30.23 24.92 -6.81
#